data_AF-A0A2E3N1M5-F1
#
_entry.id   AF-A0A2E3N1M5-F1
#
_cell.length_a   1.000
_cell.length_b   1.000
_cell.length_c   1.000
_cell.angle_alpha   90.00
_cell.angle_beta   90.00
_cell.angle_gamma   90.00
#
_symmetry.space_group_name_H-M   'P 1'
#
loop_
_entity.id
_entity.type
_entity.pdbx_description
1 polymer ?
#
loop_
_entity_poly.entity_id
_entity_poly.type
_entity_poly.pdbx_seq_one_letter_code
_entity_poly.pdbx_strand_id
1 'polypeptide(L)' 'MTTATFQTGTTYAMRWVGDADALTACKVIKRTAKFVTFEVDGFGPVARVAIKTDDQGSELAYPLGRYSMAPCVRASRVA' A
#
# COMPACT_ATOMS: atom_id res chain seq x y z
N MET A 1 13.94 -9.86 -12.12
CA MET A 1 13.13 -9.41 -10.96
C MET A 1 12.74 -7.97 -11.21
N THR A 2 11.44 -7.66 -11.20
CA THR A 2 10.94 -6.32 -11.51
C THR A 2 10.73 -5.56 -10.20
N THR A 3 11.55 -4.55 -9.95
CA THR A 3 11.40 -3.62 -8.83
C THR A 3 10.14 -2.76 -9.07
N ALA A 4 9.04 -3.04 -8.38
CA ALA A 4 7.79 -2.29 -8.56
C ALA A 4 7.76 -1.03 -7.67
N THR A 5 7.29 0.09 -8.21
CA THR A 5 7.10 1.35 -7.48
C THR A 5 5.67 1.84 -7.60
N PHE A 6 5.15 2.50 -6.56
CA PHE A 6 3.79 3.04 -6.56
C PHE A 6 3.63 4.10 -7.66
N GLN A 7 2.48 4.07 -8.32
CA GLN A 7 2.11 5.03 -9.37
C GLN A 7 0.88 5.82 -8.94
N THR A 8 0.94 7.15 -9.06
CA THR A 8 -0.20 8.03 -8.80
C THR A 8 -1.36 7.69 -9.72
N GLY A 9 -2.58 7.67 -9.19
CA GLY A 9 -3.80 7.32 -9.91
C GLY A 9 -4.09 5.81 -9.98
N THR A 10 -3.13 4.96 -9.62
CA THR A 10 -3.31 3.50 -9.63
C THR A 10 -3.92 3.00 -8.31
N THR A 11 -4.78 2.00 -8.42
CA THR A 11 -5.36 1.26 -7.30
C THR A 11 -4.62 -0.04 -7.08
N TYR A 12 -4.30 -0.32 -5.81
CA TYR A 12 -3.60 -1.52 -5.39
C TYR A 12 -4.46 -2.31 -4.42
N ALA A 13 -4.21 -3.62 -4.34
CA ALA A 13 -4.88 -4.50 -3.40
C ALA A 13 -4.07 -4.59 -2.10
N MET A 14 -4.66 -4.12 -1.01
CA MET A 14 -4.17 -4.32 0.35
C MET A 14 -4.67 -5.66 0.88
N ARG A 15 -3.78 -6.50 1.42
CA ARG A 15 -4.15 -7.81 1.99
C ARG A 15 -4.05 -7.82 3.50
N TRP A 16 -4.97 -8.54 4.14
CA TRP A 16 -4.99 -8.73 5.59
C TRP A 16 -4.19 -9.96 5.98
N VAL A 17 -3.49 -9.87 7.12
CA VAL A 17 -2.70 -11.01 7.63
C VAL A 17 -3.60 -12.10 8.20
N GLY A 18 -4.73 -11.71 8.81
CA GLY A 18 -5.70 -12.64 9.37
C GLY A 18 -6.61 -13.30 8.33
N ASP A 19 -6.68 -12.75 7.13
CA ASP A 19 -7.47 -13.26 6.01
C ASP A 19 -6.83 -12.80 4.70
N ALA A 20 -6.16 -13.74 4.01
CA ALA A 20 -5.44 -13.42 2.77
C ALA A 20 -6.36 -13.19 1.56
N ASP A 21 -7.62 -13.65 1.64
CA ASP A 21 -8.63 -13.49 0.60
C ASP A 21 -9.38 -12.15 0.74
N ALA A 22 -9.34 -11.55 1.93
CA ALA A 22 -9.79 -10.18 2.14
C ALA A 22 -8.87 -9.18 1.42
N LEU A 23 -9.39 -8.57 0.36
CA LEU A 23 -8.72 -7.52 -0.42
C LEU A 23 -9.41 -6.17 -0.18
N THR A 24 -8.63 -5.18 0.27
CA THR A 24 -9.11 -3.80 0.39
C THR A 24 -8.46 -2.94 -0.70
N ALA A 25 -9.29 -2.26 -1.49
CA ALA A 25 -8.80 -1.38 -2.54
C ALA A 25 -8.14 -0.13 -1.94
N CYS A 26 -7.01 0.27 -2.53
CA CYS A 26 -6.19 1.36 -2.01
C CYS A 26 -5.62 2.18 -3.17
N LYS A 27 -6.14 3.38 -3.38
CA LYS A 27 -5.78 4.26 -4.50
C LYS A 27 -4.66 5.23 -4.12
N VAL A 28 -3.63 5.33 -4.95
CA VAL A 28 -2.59 6.34 -4.76
C VAL A 28 -3.06 7.68 -5.30
N ILE A 29 -3.20 8.68 -4.43
CA ILE A 29 -3.61 10.04 -4.83
C ILE A 29 -2.43 10.99 -4.98
N LYS A 30 -1.32 10.72 -4.28
CA LYS A 30 -0.09 11.51 -4.38
C LYS A 30 1.13 10.66 -4.07
N ARG A 31 2.21 10.90 -4.80
CA ARG A 31 3.52 10.29 -4.56
C ARG A 31 4.60 11.36 -4.49
N THR A 32 5.56 11.15 -3.60
CA THR A 32 6.85 11.83 -3.53
C THR A 32 7.96 10.78 -3.40
N ALA A 33 9.23 11.20 -3.46
CA ALA A 33 10.35 10.26 -3.38
C ALA A 33 10.38 9.38 -2.11
N LYS A 34 9.82 9.85 -0.99
CA LYS A 34 9.86 9.13 0.31
C LYS A 34 8.48 8.79 0.87
N PHE A 35 7.42 9.37 0.34
CA PHE A 35 6.07 9.23 0.87
C PHE A 35 5.05 9.00 -0.24
N VAL A 36 4.03 8.24 0.10
CA VAL A 36 2.86 7.99 -0.72
C VAL A 36 1.61 8.31 0.10
N THR A 37 0.61 8.89 -0.55
CA THR A 37 -0.69 9.17 0.06
C THR A 37 -1.72 8.26 -0.58
N PHE A 38 -2.45 7.54 0.26
CA PHE A 38 -3.50 6.62 -0.16
C PHE A 38 -4.88 7.07 0.26
N GLU A 39 -5.84 6.82 -0.60
CA GLU A 39 -7.26 6.72 -0.28
C GLU A 39 -7.58 5.23 -0.14
N VAL A 40 -8.02 4.80 1.05
CA VAL A 40 -8.25 3.38 1.36
C VAL A 40 -9.75 3.16 1.48
N ASP A 41 -10.30 2.25 0.68
CA ASP A 41 -11.73 1.98 0.68
C ASP A 41 -12.21 1.46 2.05
N GLY A 42 -13.28 2.05 2.58
CA GLY A 42 -13.84 1.73 3.89
C GLY A 42 -13.05 2.22 5.11
N PHE A 43 -11.95 2.96 4.93
CA PHE A 43 -11.19 3.57 6.02
C PHE A 43 -11.20 5.10 5.93
N GLY A 44 -10.87 5.77 7.03
CA GLY A 44 -10.99 7.23 7.20
C GLY A 44 -10.13 8.09 6.24
N PRO A 45 -9.79 9.33 6.62
CA PRO A 45 -9.17 10.28 5.69
C PRO A 45 -7.84 9.76 5.13
N VAL A 46 -7.44 10.34 4.00
CA VAL A 46 -6.27 9.92 3.22
C VAL A 46 -5.01 9.73 4.06
N ALA A 47 -4.37 8.57 3.94
CA ALA A 47 -3.22 8.19 4.73
C ALA A 47 -1.91 8.53 4.00
N ARG A 48 -1.17 9.52 4.50
CA ARG A 48 0.21 9.78 4.05
C ARG A 48 1.18 8.92 4.85
N VAL A 49 1.91 8.04 4.16
CA VAL A 49 2.83 7.09 4.79
C VAL A 49 4.17 7.03 4.07
N ALA A 50 5.21 6.65 4.80
CA ALA A 50 6.55 6.49 4.24
C ALA A 50 6.63 5.24 3.37
N ILE A 51 7.31 5.37 2.22
CA ILE A 51 7.64 4.25 1.35
C ILE A 51 8.75 3.43 2.00
N LYS A 52 8.61 2.11 1.99
CA LYS A 52 9.65 1.15 2.39
C LYS A 52 9.89 0.17 1.25
N THR A 53 10.89 -0.67 1.40
CA THR A 53 11.28 -1.67 0.41
C THR A 53 11.13 -3.06 1.00
N ASP A 54 10.62 -4.01 0.21
CA ASP A 54 10.53 -5.41 0.64
C ASP A 54 11.80 -6.17 0.29
N ASP A 55 11.82 -7.45 0.67
CA ASP A 55 12.89 -8.40 0.38
C ASP A 55 13.17 -8.58 -1.12
N GLN A 56 12.22 -8.23 -1.97
CA GLN A 56 12.31 -8.33 -3.43
C GLN A 56 12.65 -6.98 -4.09
N GLY A 57 12.89 -5.93 -3.30
CA GLY A 57 13.19 -4.59 -3.80
C GLY A 57 11.96 -3.75 -4.17
N SER A 58 10.75 -4.27 -4.06
CA SER A 58 9.52 -3.54 -4.41
C SER A 58 9.09 -2.59 -3.29
N GLU A 59 8.44 -1.50 -3.67
CA GLU A 59 7.88 -0.55 -2.70
C GLU A 59 6.72 -1.19 -1.90
N LEU A 60 6.72 -0.93 -0.60
CA LEU A 60 5.65 -1.31 0.32
C LEU A 60 5.29 -0.15 1.25
N ALA A 61 4.05 -0.16 1.73
CA ALA A 61 3.52 0.87 2.61
C ALA A 61 2.49 0.31 3.60
N TYR A 62 2.27 1.05 4.70
CA TYR A 62 1.37 0.68 5.79
C TYR A 62 0.33 1.79 6.04
N PRO A 63 -0.67 1.94 5.15
CA PRO A 63 -1.62 3.06 5.22
C PRO A 63 -2.46 3.09 6.49
N LEU A 64 -2.76 1.94 7.09
CA LEU A 64 -3.51 1.83 8.35
C LEU A 64 -2.63 1.84 9.61
N GLY A 65 -1.35 2.19 9.47
CA GLY A 65 -0.39 2.18 10.57
C GLY A 65 0.32 0.84 10.77
N ARG A 66 1.09 0.73 11.85
CA ARG A 66 1.97 -0.41 12.12
C ARG A 66 1.66 -1.03 13.48
N TYR A 67 0.86 -2.08 13.46
CA TYR A 67 0.47 -2.88 14.62
C TYR A 67 0.51 -4.37 14.25
N SER A 68 0.37 -5.26 15.24
CA SER A 68 0.32 -6.71 14.97
C SER A 68 -0.86 -7.02 14.04
N MET A 69 -0.60 -7.73 12.93
CA MET A 69 -1.58 -8.02 11.86
C MET A 69 -2.01 -6.83 11.00
N ALA A 70 -1.35 -5.67 11.09
CA ALA A 70 -1.64 -4.55 10.21
C ALA A 70 -1.44 -4.96 8.73
N PRO A 71 -2.42 -4.71 7.86
CA PRO A 71 -2.28 -5.01 6.45
C PRO A 71 -1.24 -4.10 5.80
N CYS A 72 -0.66 -4.56 4.69
CA CYS A 72 0.30 -3.78 3.93
C CYS A 72 -0.08 -3.75 2.45
N VAL A 73 0.29 -2.65 1.79
CA VAL A 73 0.15 -2.48 0.34
C VAL A 73 1.53 -2.67 -0.28
N ARG A 74 1.60 -3.44 -1.37
CA ARG A 74 2.83 -3.63 -2.15
C ARG A 74 2.60 -3.14 -3.56
N ALA A 75 3.59 -2.45 -4.13
CA ALA A 75 3.52 -1.93 -5.49
C ALA A 75 3.45 -3.04 -6.56
N SER A 76 3.82 -4.27 -6.21
CA SER A 76 3.69 -5.45 -7.07
C SER A 76 2.26 -6.00 -7.20
N ARG A 77 1.29 -5.43 -6.47
CA ARG A 77 -0.10 -5.92 -6.40
C ARG A 77 -1.10 -4.88 -6.92
N VAL A 78 -0.97 -4.54 -8.20
CA VAL A 78 -2.00 -3.75 -8.90
C VAL A 78 -3.33 -4.52 -8.83
N ALA A 79 -4.40 -3.83 -8.44
CA ALA A 79 -5.74 -4.40 -8.32
C ALA A 79 -6.42 -4.51 -9.68
#